data_AF-A0A4R3H545-F1
#
_entry.id   AF-A0A4R3H545-F1
#
_cell.length_a   1.000
_cell.length_b   1.000
_cell.length_c   1.000
_cell.angle_alpha   90.00
_cell.angle_beta   90.00
_cell.angle_gamma   90.00
#
_symmetry.space_group_name_H-M   'P 1'
#
loop_
_entity.id
_entity.type
_entity.pdbx_description
1 polymer ?
#
loop_
_entity_poly.entity_id
_entity_poly.type
_entity_poly.pdbx_seq_one_letter_code
_entity_poly.pdbx_strand_id
1 'polypeptide(L)'
;MTVTDLRLPVLLACLALAACKPATEVKTPEAAPAPSTAPAAAPAAPVTFSHDPKLDSRGFYLTDAVVQSGNLKLASLNIGQADDFADWEAGKRPAAYAPIFMAFDDLASPTAEDELGRAYHTVSIRVMPTAYRVDGQEVSFHGVDPNLGQVTFTGAFDLKALKAAKAAGPGEPKPVLTGVLHVGDHQFRNIVFRYFGGD
;
A
#
# COMPACT_ATOMS: atom_id res chain seq x y z
N MET A 1 26.15 -26.51 -58.23
CA MET A 1 25.50 -26.40 -59.56
C MET A 1 24.10 -25.86 -59.31
N THR A 2 23.92 -24.53 -59.35
CA THR A 2 23.58 -23.65 -60.50
C THR A 2 22.08 -23.35 -60.59
N VAL A 3 21.69 -22.26 -59.91
CA VAL A 3 21.07 -21.02 -60.43
C VAL A 3 20.10 -21.15 -61.61
N THR A 4 18.89 -20.60 -61.47
CA THR A 4 18.36 -19.60 -62.43
C THR A 4 17.27 -18.71 -61.82
N ASP A 5 17.65 -17.45 -61.54
CA ASP A 5 16.78 -16.28 -61.46
C ASP A 5 16.36 -15.85 -62.87
N LEU A 6 15.13 -15.35 -63.05
CA LEU A 6 14.78 -14.51 -64.19
C LEU A 6 13.96 -13.29 -63.75
N ARG A 7 14.35 -12.14 -64.29
CA ARG A 7 13.96 -10.78 -63.94
C ARG A 7 12.88 -10.21 -64.89
N LEU A 8 12.01 -9.35 -64.32
CA LEU A 8 11.48 -8.05 -64.84
C LEU A 8 10.64 -8.06 -66.15
N PRO A 9 10.04 -6.93 -66.60
CA PRO A 9 9.22 -5.87 -65.96
C PRO A 9 8.00 -5.46 -66.87
N VAL A 10 7.49 -4.23 -66.70
CA VAL A 10 6.71 -3.36 -67.64
C VAL A 10 5.22 -3.24 -67.28
N LEU A 11 4.71 -2.12 -66.74
CA LEU A 11 4.46 -0.73 -67.23
C LEU A 11 3.07 -0.56 -67.88
N LEU A 12 2.39 0.55 -67.50
CA LEU A 12 1.34 1.29 -68.24
C LEU A 12 -0.06 0.61 -68.32
N ALA A 13 -1.22 1.28 -68.32
CA ALA A 13 -1.59 2.67 -68.58
C ALA A 13 -3.00 3.01 -68.02
N CYS A 14 -3.32 4.30 -68.04
CA CYS A 14 -4.52 5.01 -67.59
C CYS A 14 -5.83 4.77 -68.38
N LEU A 15 -6.91 5.42 -67.88
CA LEU A 15 -8.17 5.83 -68.53
C LEU A 15 -9.30 4.78 -68.55
N ALA A 16 -10.60 5.10 -68.45
CA ALA A 16 -11.38 6.26 -68.00
C ALA A 16 -12.88 5.85 -68.04
N LEU A 17 -13.69 6.50 -67.20
CA LEU A 17 -15.11 6.89 -67.40
C LEU A 17 -16.25 5.84 -67.53
N ALA A 18 -17.31 6.19 -66.78
CA ALA A 18 -18.74 6.17 -67.13
C ALA A 18 -19.66 5.04 -66.60
N ALA A 19 -20.47 5.44 -65.61
CA ALA A 19 -21.93 5.31 -65.52
C ALA A 19 -22.63 3.93 -65.58
N CYS A 20 -23.24 3.51 -64.45
CA CYS A 20 -24.70 3.42 -64.27
C CYS A 20 -25.06 2.93 -62.85
N LYS A 21 -25.96 3.66 -62.18
CA LYS A 21 -26.65 3.31 -60.90
C LYS A 21 -27.71 2.20 -61.17
N PRO A 22 -28.37 1.55 -60.17
CA PRO A 22 -28.53 1.92 -58.74
C PRO A 22 -28.45 0.75 -57.73
N ALA A 23 -28.31 1.07 -56.44
CA ALA A 23 -29.19 0.57 -55.37
C ALA A 23 -28.73 1.15 -54.02
N THR A 24 -29.68 1.77 -53.35
CA THR A 24 -29.56 2.41 -52.04
C THR A 24 -29.39 1.34 -50.97
N GLU A 25 -28.27 1.36 -50.24
CA GLU A 25 -28.20 0.79 -48.89
C GLU A 25 -27.58 1.85 -47.98
N VAL A 26 -28.44 2.52 -47.22
CA VAL A 26 -28.03 3.48 -46.20
C VAL A 26 -27.43 2.69 -45.05
N LYS A 27 -26.10 2.57 -45.01
CA LYS A 27 -25.39 2.19 -43.79
C LYS A 27 -25.51 3.34 -42.79
N THR A 28 -26.26 3.07 -41.72
CA THR A 28 -26.29 3.87 -40.50
C THR A 28 -24.86 4.21 -40.05
N PRO A 29 -24.51 5.49 -39.88
CA PRO A 29 -23.22 5.88 -39.31
C PRO A 29 -23.11 5.38 -37.87
N GLU A 30 -22.06 4.61 -37.59
CA GLU A 30 -21.64 4.27 -36.23
C GLU A 30 -21.29 5.57 -35.49
N ALA A 31 -22.06 5.85 -34.43
CA ALA A 31 -21.90 7.06 -33.65
C ALA A 31 -20.55 7.03 -32.90
N ALA A 32 -19.77 8.09 -33.05
CA ALA A 32 -18.56 8.31 -32.26
C ALA A 32 -18.91 8.26 -30.76
N PRO A 33 -18.07 7.63 -29.91
CA PRO A 33 -18.32 7.58 -28.48
C PRO A 33 -18.40 9.00 -27.91
N ALA A 34 -19.50 9.27 -27.19
CA ALA A 34 -19.73 10.55 -26.55
C ALA A 34 -18.59 10.88 -25.56
N PRO A 35 -18.17 12.16 -25.45
CA PRO A 35 -17.23 12.56 -24.43
C PRO A 35 -17.79 12.25 -23.04
N SER A 36 -17.03 11.50 -22.25
CA SER A 36 -17.36 11.16 -20.86
C SER A 36 -17.51 12.43 -20.03
N THR A 37 -18.69 12.63 -19.45
CA THR A 37 -18.98 13.67 -18.45
C THR A 37 -18.63 13.23 -17.02
N ALA A 38 -17.90 12.13 -16.87
CA ALA A 38 -17.37 11.73 -15.57
C ALA A 38 -16.45 12.85 -15.03
N PRO A 39 -16.69 13.38 -13.82
CA PRO A 39 -15.79 14.34 -13.21
C PRO A 39 -14.37 13.77 -13.20
N ALA A 40 -13.40 14.53 -13.72
CA ALA A 40 -12.00 14.23 -13.53
C ALA A 40 -11.76 14.09 -12.02
N ALA A 41 -11.19 12.96 -11.59
CA ALA A 41 -10.85 12.74 -10.19
C ALA A 41 -10.03 13.93 -9.71
N ALA A 42 -10.46 14.56 -8.61
CA ALA A 42 -9.71 15.63 -8.00
C ALA A 42 -8.27 15.16 -7.74
N PRO A 43 -7.24 15.99 -7.99
CA PRO A 43 -5.88 15.61 -7.69
C PRO A 43 -5.78 15.19 -6.23
N ALA A 44 -5.16 14.03 -5.98
CA ALA A 44 -4.95 13.53 -4.63
C ALA A 44 -4.32 14.65 -3.78
N ALA A 45 -4.86 14.89 -2.59
CA ALA A 45 -4.29 15.85 -1.66
C ALA A 45 -2.78 15.56 -1.48
N PRO A 46 -1.93 16.60 -1.35
CA PRO A 46 -0.50 16.38 -1.15
C PRO A 46 -0.29 15.41 0.00
N VAL A 47 0.49 14.38 -0.29
CA VAL A 47 0.79 13.30 0.64
C VAL A 47 1.69 13.88 1.72
N THR A 48 1.13 14.19 2.89
CA THR A 48 1.84 14.83 4.00
C THR A 48 2.24 13.81 5.06
N PHE A 49 3.47 13.93 5.54
CA PHE A 49 3.91 13.34 6.80
C PHE A 49 3.58 14.33 7.92
N SER A 50 2.88 13.90 8.96
CA SER A 50 2.58 14.75 10.10
C SER A 50 2.34 13.95 11.37
N HIS A 51 2.81 14.47 12.49
CA HIS A 51 2.51 13.93 13.81
C HIS A 51 2.14 15.04 14.81
N ASP A 52 1.37 14.69 15.84
CA ASP A 52 1.22 15.53 17.03
C ASP A 52 2.36 15.25 18.01
N PRO A 53 3.33 16.17 18.21
CA PRO A 53 4.46 15.96 19.12
C PRO A 53 4.04 15.86 20.60
N LYS A 54 2.79 16.21 20.93
CA LYS A 54 2.25 16.08 22.30
C LYS A 54 1.63 14.71 22.54
N LEU A 55 1.40 13.92 21.50
CA LEU A 55 0.86 12.57 21.62
C LEU A 55 1.99 11.58 21.82
N ASP A 56 2.05 10.97 23.01
CA ASP A 56 2.95 9.86 23.29
C ASP A 56 2.44 8.55 22.67
N SER A 57 2.63 8.42 21.35
CA SER A 57 2.25 7.26 20.53
C SER A 57 3.37 6.22 20.36
N ARG A 58 4.54 6.41 20.99
CA ARG A 58 5.64 5.44 20.91
C ARG A 58 5.21 4.06 21.39
N GLY A 59 5.52 3.01 20.64
CA GLY A 59 5.41 1.63 21.09
C GLY A 59 5.28 0.59 19.98
N PHE A 60 5.10 -0.66 20.40
CA PHE A 60 4.74 -1.79 19.55
C PHE A 60 3.23 -2.03 19.66
N TYR A 61 2.59 -2.20 18.52
CA TYR A 61 1.16 -2.40 18.41
C TYR A 61 0.90 -3.75 17.76
N LEU A 62 0.41 -4.70 18.55
CA LEU A 62 0.24 -6.10 18.16
C LEU A 62 -1.23 -6.42 17.91
N THR A 63 -1.54 -7.32 16.99
CA THR A 63 -2.92 -7.74 16.72
C THR A 63 -3.05 -9.25 16.76
N ASP A 64 -4.20 -9.76 17.24
CA ASP A 64 -4.53 -11.19 17.14
C ASP A 64 -5.17 -11.51 15.78
N ALA A 65 -5.52 -10.49 14.99
CA ALA A 65 -6.08 -10.69 13.67
C ALA A 65 -5.04 -11.34 12.76
N VAL A 66 -5.45 -12.39 12.05
CA VAL A 66 -4.59 -13.01 11.04
C VAL A 66 -4.63 -12.18 9.76
N VAL A 67 -3.69 -11.25 9.66
CA VAL A 67 -3.44 -10.45 8.46
C VAL A 67 -2.26 -11.06 7.72
N GLN A 68 -2.53 -11.69 6.57
CA GLN A 68 -1.53 -12.43 5.83
C GLN A 68 -1.77 -12.31 4.32
N SER A 69 -0.68 -12.18 3.56
CA SER A 69 -0.66 -12.25 2.09
C SER A 69 0.51 -13.15 1.67
N GLY A 70 0.21 -14.29 1.04
CA GLY A 70 1.21 -15.33 0.80
C GLY A 70 1.85 -15.81 2.10
N ASN A 71 3.18 -15.78 2.19
CA ASN A 71 3.92 -16.14 3.41
C ASN A 71 4.12 -14.96 4.37
N LEU A 72 3.70 -13.75 4.01
CA LEU A 72 3.95 -12.56 4.82
C LEU A 72 2.78 -12.32 5.76
N LYS A 73 3.03 -12.42 7.07
CA LYS A 73 2.04 -12.21 8.13
C LYS A 73 2.39 -10.95 8.93
N LEU A 74 1.40 -10.09 9.16
CA LEU A 74 1.58 -8.89 9.99
C LEU A 74 2.01 -9.31 11.40
N ALA A 75 3.17 -8.80 11.83
CA ALA A 75 3.71 -9.00 13.16
C ALA A 75 3.35 -7.81 14.07
N SER A 76 3.56 -6.58 13.58
CA SER A 76 3.34 -5.38 14.37
C SER A 76 3.18 -4.11 13.53
N LEU A 77 2.45 -3.15 14.08
CA LEU A 77 2.61 -1.74 13.76
C LEU A 77 3.60 -1.15 14.78
N ASN A 78 4.61 -0.42 14.31
CA ASN A 78 5.67 0.14 15.13
C ASN A 78 5.60 1.66 15.05
N ILE A 79 5.66 2.34 16.19
CA ILE A 79 5.72 3.79 16.25
C ILE A 79 6.91 4.21 17.13
N GLY A 80 7.78 5.04 16.56
CA GLY A 80 9.02 5.54 17.15
C GLY A 80 8.83 6.71 18.12
N GLN A 81 9.93 7.37 18.43
CA GLN A 81 9.96 8.58 19.27
C GLN A 81 9.63 9.83 18.46
N ALA A 82 9.30 10.93 19.15
CA ALA A 82 9.02 12.22 18.51
C ALA A 82 10.19 12.70 17.64
N ASP A 83 11.44 12.44 18.04
CA ASP A 83 12.62 12.81 17.26
C ASP A 83 12.72 12.04 15.94
N ASP A 84 12.27 10.78 15.90
CA ASP A 84 12.22 10.00 14.66
C ASP A 84 11.23 10.63 13.66
N PHE A 85 10.10 11.13 14.17
CA PHE A 85 9.11 11.83 13.36
C PHE A 85 9.65 13.17 12.85
N ALA A 86 10.25 13.97 13.73
CA ALA A 86 10.86 15.25 13.37
C ALA A 86 11.94 15.09 12.30
N ASP A 87 12.80 14.08 12.43
CA ASP A 87 13.84 13.78 11.46
C ASP A 87 13.27 13.36 10.10
N TRP A 88 12.25 12.48 10.09
CA TRP A 88 11.60 12.04 8.87
C TRP A 88 10.88 13.17 8.14
N GLU A 89 10.17 14.03 8.88
CA GLU A 89 9.46 15.20 8.36
C GLU A 89 10.41 16.28 7.84
N ALA A 90 11.62 16.38 8.41
CA ALA A 90 12.70 17.19 7.89
C ALA A 90 13.41 16.57 6.66
N GLY A 91 12.99 15.37 6.24
CA GLY A 91 13.49 14.69 5.04
C GLY A 91 14.66 13.73 5.28
N LYS A 92 15.05 13.48 6.54
CA LYS A 92 16.03 12.43 6.88
C LYS A 92 15.31 11.08 6.80
N ARG A 93 15.59 10.31 5.75
CA ARG A 93 14.92 9.04 5.47
C ARG A 93 15.92 7.89 5.48
N PRO A 94 16.33 7.39 6.67
CA PRO A 94 17.19 6.22 6.74
C PRO A 94 16.47 5.01 6.12
N ALA A 95 17.21 4.17 5.41
CA ALA A 95 16.61 3.08 4.64
C ALA A 95 15.97 1.97 5.51
N ALA A 96 16.47 1.79 6.73
CA ALA A 96 16.10 0.65 7.58
C ALA A 96 14.95 0.93 8.56
N TYR A 97 14.68 2.21 8.85
CA TYR A 97 13.74 2.60 9.91
C TYR A 97 13.01 3.90 9.55
N ALA A 98 11.71 3.90 9.82
CA ALA A 98 10.84 5.07 9.74
C ALA A 98 10.19 5.30 11.11
N PRO A 99 9.65 6.50 11.39
CA PRO A 99 8.95 6.76 12.65
C PRO A 99 7.67 5.94 12.82
N ILE A 100 7.08 5.47 11.71
CA ILE A 100 5.97 4.54 11.71
C ILE A 100 6.15 3.54 10.58
N PHE A 101 6.05 2.24 10.88
CA PHE A 101 6.13 1.18 9.87
C PHE A 101 5.40 -0.08 10.33
N MET A 102 5.02 -0.93 9.37
CA MET A 102 4.45 -2.25 9.67
C MET A 102 5.47 -3.34 9.38
N ALA A 103 5.69 -4.22 10.34
CA ALA A 103 6.55 -5.39 10.18
C ALA A 103 5.70 -6.60 9.79
N PHE A 104 6.17 -7.35 8.79
CA PHE A 104 5.57 -8.61 8.37
C PHE A 104 6.63 -9.71 8.45
N ASP A 105 6.32 -10.79 9.15
CA ASP A 105 7.15 -11.98 9.24
C ASP A 105 6.98 -12.85 8.00
N ASP A 106 8.07 -13.38 7.46
CA ASP A 106 8.02 -14.42 6.42
C ASP A 106 7.87 -15.79 7.08
N LEU A 107 6.66 -16.35 6.97
CA LEU A 107 6.30 -17.66 7.53
C LEU A 107 7.05 -18.82 6.88
N ALA A 108 7.66 -18.63 5.70
CA ALA A 108 8.52 -19.64 5.08
C ALA A 108 9.97 -19.58 5.60
N SER A 109 10.33 -18.56 6.37
CA SER A 109 11.66 -18.44 6.94
C SER A 109 11.86 -19.36 8.15
N PRO A 110 13.11 -19.79 8.43
CA PRO A 110 13.43 -20.52 9.64
C PRO A 110 12.97 -19.78 10.90
N THR A 111 12.63 -20.54 11.93
CA THR A 111 12.32 -20.00 13.26
C THR A 111 13.53 -20.09 14.19
N ALA A 112 13.65 -19.12 15.10
CA ALA A 112 14.56 -19.16 16.24
C ALA A 112 13.77 -18.96 17.54
N GLU A 113 14.40 -19.22 18.69
CA GLU A 113 13.81 -18.96 20.00
C GLU A 113 14.42 -17.68 20.60
N ASP A 114 13.59 -16.86 21.24
CA ASP A 114 14.07 -15.74 22.04
C ASP A 114 14.48 -16.18 23.46
N GLU A 115 14.95 -15.25 24.29
CA GLU A 115 15.40 -15.53 25.66
C GLU A 115 14.30 -16.10 26.58
N LEU A 116 13.03 -16.02 26.15
CA LEU A 116 11.88 -16.55 26.87
C LEU A 116 11.36 -17.86 26.26
N GLY A 117 12.10 -18.45 25.30
CA GLY A 117 11.73 -19.69 24.61
C GLY A 117 10.58 -19.52 23.61
N ARG A 118 10.27 -18.29 23.18
CA ARG A 118 9.22 -18.03 22.20
C ARG A 118 9.82 -18.14 20.80
N ALA A 119 9.18 -18.96 19.96
CA ALA A 119 9.58 -19.08 18.56
C ALA A 119 9.20 -17.82 17.77
N TYR A 120 10.13 -17.30 16.96
CA TYR A 120 9.90 -16.19 16.03
C TYR A 120 10.52 -16.50 14.67
N HIS A 121 9.97 -15.92 13.60
CA HIS A 121 10.51 -16.04 12.25
C HIS A 121 11.76 -15.15 12.10
N THR A 122 12.83 -15.73 11.56
CA THR A 122 14.13 -15.04 11.45
C THR A 122 14.18 -13.99 10.35
N VAL A 123 13.22 -14.00 9.43
CA VAL A 123 13.09 -13.00 8.37
C VAL A 123 11.79 -12.21 8.56
N SER A 124 11.92 -10.90 8.65
CA SER A 124 10.81 -9.96 8.57
C SER A 124 11.11 -8.85 7.58
N ILE A 125 10.07 -8.38 6.91
CA ILE A 125 10.12 -7.16 6.09
C ILE A 125 9.48 -6.02 6.84
N ARG A 126 9.82 -4.79 6.45
CA ARG A 126 9.21 -3.59 7.00
C ARG A 126 8.66 -2.76 5.86
N VAL A 127 7.36 -2.53 5.90
CA VAL A 127 6.69 -1.64 4.97
C VAL A 127 6.91 -0.22 5.46
N MET A 128 7.72 0.54 4.73
CA MET A 128 8.03 1.94 5.03
C MET A 128 6.87 2.87 4.63
N PRO A 129 6.69 3.99 5.33
CA PRO A 129 5.62 4.93 5.02
C PRO A 129 5.98 5.77 3.79
N THR A 130 5.03 5.83 2.87
CA THR A 130 4.93 6.84 1.81
C THR A 130 4.07 8.02 2.25
N ALA A 131 3.23 7.85 3.28
CA ALA A 131 2.45 8.88 3.96
C ALA A 131 2.14 8.44 5.39
N TYR A 132 1.96 9.38 6.30
CA TYR A 132 1.29 9.11 7.57
C TYR A 132 0.68 10.36 8.20
N ARG A 133 -0.33 10.13 9.03
CA ARG A 133 -0.80 11.08 10.04
C ARG A 133 -0.89 10.35 11.37
N VAL A 134 -0.32 10.91 12.44
CA VAL A 134 -0.41 10.34 13.78
C VAL A 134 -0.79 11.44 14.76
N ASP A 135 -2.06 11.52 15.14
CA ASP A 135 -2.53 12.49 16.12
C ASP A 135 -3.65 11.93 17.01
N GLY A 136 -4.21 12.78 17.88
CA GLY A 136 -5.26 12.37 18.82
C GLY A 136 -6.60 12.00 18.18
N GLN A 137 -6.78 12.24 16.88
CA GLN A 137 -8.00 11.92 16.14
C GLN A 137 -7.82 10.70 15.25
N GLU A 138 -6.69 10.61 14.56
CA GLU A 138 -6.45 9.58 13.54
C GLU A 138 -5.00 9.10 13.53
N VAL A 139 -4.87 7.80 13.30
CA VAL A 139 -3.64 7.16 12.82
C VAL A 139 -3.90 6.71 11.39
N SER A 140 -3.27 7.36 10.42
CA SER A 140 -3.22 6.91 9.03
C SER A 140 -1.80 6.57 8.61
N PHE A 141 -1.68 5.47 7.87
CA PHE A 141 -0.42 4.96 7.36
C PHE A 141 -0.64 4.51 5.92
N HIS A 142 0.28 4.88 5.04
CA HIS A 142 0.32 4.38 3.66
C HIS A 142 1.73 3.92 3.36
N GLY A 143 1.87 2.71 2.86
CA GLY A 143 3.14 2.16 2.42
C GLY A 143 2.95 1.27 1.20
N VAL A 144 4.07 0.87 0.58
CA VAL A 144 4.09 -0.04 -0.55
C VAL A 144 5.23 -1.02 -0.37
N ASP A 145 4.98 -2.29 -0.63
CA ASP A 145 5.99 -3.34 -0.69
C ASP A 145 5.81 -4.16 -1.98
N PRO A 146 6.89 -4.61 -2.65
CA PRO A 146 6.78 -5.36 -3.91
C PRO A 146 5.98 -6.67 -3.81
N ASN A 147 5.96 -7.33 -2.65
CA ASN A 147 5.29 -8.61 -2.44
C ASN A 147 3.88 -8.45 -1.85
N LEU A 148 3.64 -7.38 -1.09
CA LEU A 148 2.32 -7.10 -0.49
C LEU A 148 1.44 -6.17 -1.35
N GLY A 149 2.04 -5.37 -2.23
CA GLY A 149 1.38 -4.26 -2.91
C GLY A 149 1.19 -3.08 -1.96
N GLN A 150 0.06 -2.37 -2.11
CA GLN A 150 -0.27 -1.23 -1.27
C GLN A 150 -0.70 -1.70 0.13
N VAL A 151 -0.17 -1.05 1.16
CA VAL A 151 -0.56 -1.29 2.56
C VAL A 151 -1.07 0.01 3.15
N THR A 152 -2.33 0.06 3.54
CA THR A 152 -2.92 1.26 4.15
C THR A 152 -3.62 0.93 5.44
N PHE A 153 -3.48 1.79 6.43
CA PHE A 153 -4.26 1.71 7.65
C PHE A 153 -4.86 3.06 7.98
N THR A 154 -6.10 3.03 8.46
CA THR A 154 -6.78 4.18 9.05
C THR A 154 -7.51 3.73 10.29
N GLY A 155 -7.22 4.36 11.41
CA GLY A 155 -7.82 4.04 12.69
C GLY A 155 -7.70 5.19 13.68
N ALA A 156 -8.11 4.94 14.91
CA ALA A 156 -8.03 5.93 15.99
C ALA A 156 -7.60 5.28 17.30
N PHE A 157 -6.81 6.01 18.08
CA PHE A 157 -6.49 5.61 19.44
C PHE A 157 -7.68 5.80 20.36
N ASP A 158 -7.90 4.83 21.26
CA ASP A 158 -8.52 5.13 22.55
C ASP A 158 -7.43 5.76 23.43
N LEU A 159 -7.40 7.11 23.47
CA LEU A 159 -6.39 7.86 24.21
C LEU A 159 -6.41 7.58 25.71
N LYS A 160 -7.57 7.23 26.28
CA LYS A 160 -7.70 6.87 27.69
C LYS A 160 -7.07 5.50 27.93
N ALA A 161 -7.37 4.52 27.07
CA ALA A 161 -6.77 3.19 27.14
C ALA A 161 -5.27 3.23 26.89
N LEU A 162 -4.80 4.01 25.91
CA LEU A 162 -3.38 4.18 25.62
C LEU A 162 -2.64 4.76 26.84
N LYS A 163 -3.15 5.85 27.42
CA LYS A 163 -2.58 6.44 28.62
C LYS A 163 -2.54 5.45 29.80
N ALA A 164 -3.61 4.68 29.99
CA ALA A 164 -3.68 3.68 31.06
C ALA A 164 -2.69 2.52 30.83
N ALA A 165 -2.59 2.01 29.59
CA ALA A 165 -1.66 0.95 29.23
C ALA A 165 -0.20 1.37 29.44
N LYS A 166 0.15 2.62 29.10
CA LYS A 166 1.50 3.16 29.32
C LYS A 166 1.81 3.37 30.80
N ALA A 167 0.83 3.83 31.58
CA ALA A 167 0.99 4.02 33.02
C ALA A 167 1.12 2.69 33.80
N ALA A 168 0.56 1.60 33.26
CA ALA A 168 0.64 0.27 33.88
C ALA A 168 2.06 -0.35 33.80
N GLY A 169 2.90 0.11 32.88
CA GLY A 169 4.23 -0.46 32.64
C GLY A 169 4.19 -1.77 31.84
N PRO A 170 5.28 -2.55 31.85
CA PRO A 170 5.35 -3.85 31.17
C PRO A 170 4.26 -4.81 31.68
N GLY A 171 3.66 -5.57 30.77
CA GLY A 171 2.60 -6.49 31.11
C GLY A 171 1.78 -6.93 29.91
N GLU A 172 0.60 -7.50 30.18
CA GLU A 172 -0.30 -8.00 29.15
C GLU A 172 -0.72 -6.87 28.18
N PRO A 173 -0.55 -7.04 26.87
CA PRO A 173 -0.93 -6.03 25.89
C PRO A 173 -2.41 -5.65 25.99
N LYS A 174 -2.70 -4.34 26.00
CA LYS A 174 -4.07 -3.81 26.12
C LYS A 174 -4.55 -3.21 24.80
N PRO A 175 -5.81 -3.41 24.37
CA PRO A 175 -6.33 -2.83 23.14
C PRO A 175 -6.38 -1.30 23.26
N VAL A 176 -5.80 -0.60 22.28
CA VAL A 176 -5.67 0.86 22.32
C VAL A 176 -5.91 1.53 20.98
N LEU A 177 -5.91 0.78 19.87
CA LEU A 177 -6.02 1.31 18.52
C LEU A 177 -6.92 0.39 17.72
N THR A 178 -7.96 0.95 17.09
CA THR A 178 -8.88 0.19 16.24
C THR A 178 -8.99 0.87 14.89
N GLY A 179 -9.08 0.09 13.81
CA GLY A 179 -9.23 0.66 12.49
C GLY A 179 -9.54 -0.33 11.37
N VAL A 180 -9.15 0.07 10.17
CA VAL A 180 -9.24 -0.69 8.93
C VAL A 180 -7.84 -0.78 8.34
N LEU A 181 -7.43 -2.00 7.97
CA LEU A 181 -6.17 -2.27 7.29
C LEU A 181 -6.46 -2.84 5.90
N HIS A 182 -5.74 -2.37 4.90
CA HIS A 182 -5.68 -2.96 3.57
C HIS A 182 -4.27 -3.45 3.29
N VAL A 183 -4.17 -4.63 2.69
CA VAL A 183 -2.91 -5.24 2.23
C VAL A 183 -3.18 -5.82 0.85
N GLY A 184 -2.62 -5.18 -0.19
CA GLY A 184 -2.97 -5.49 -1.57
C GLY A 184 -4.48 -5.33 -1.80
N ASP A 185 -5.11 -6.36 -2.34
CA ASP A 185 -6.56 -6.38 -2.61
C ASP A 185 -7.40 -6.80 -1.39
N HIS A 186 -6.78 -7.10 -0.25
CA HIS A 186 -7.46 -7.59 0.94
C HIS A 186 -7.74 -6.46 1.94
N GLN A 187 -8.97 -6.43 2.45
CA GLN A 187 -9.40 -5.49 3.49
C GLN A 187 -9.75 -6.22 4.79
N PHE A 188 -9.19 -5.72 5.89
CA PHE A 188 -9.41 -6.19 7.25
C PHE A 188 -10.09 -5.06 8.04
N ARG A 189 -11.33 -5.28 8.48
CA ARG A 189 -12.12 -4.29 9.22
C ARG A 189 -12.12 -4.59 10.71
N ASN A 190 -12.26 -3.55 11.53
CA ASN A 190 -12.26 -3.64 12.99
C ASN A 190 -11.00 -4.34 13.52
N ILE A 191 -9.85 -4.09 12.88
CA ILE A 191 -8.58 -4.61 13.37
C ILE A 191 -8.26 -3.90 14.68
N VAL A 192 -7.97 -4.69 15.72
CA VAL A 192 -7.62 -4.17 17.05
C VAL A 192 -6.14 -4.39 17.27
N PHE A 193 -5.47 -3.30 17.59
CA PHE A 193 -4.07 -3.25 17.99
C PHE A 193 -3.96 -3.04 19.49
N ARG A 194 -3.11 -3.84 20.12
CA ARG A 194 -2.80 -3.83 21.53
C ARG A 194 -1.42 -3.24 21.76
N TYR A 195 -1.33 -2.34 22.72
CA TYR A 195 -0.08 -1.71 23.11
C TYR A 195 0.82 -2.71 23.84
N PHE A 196 2.05 -2.82 23.38
CA PHE A 196 3.15 -3.49 24.06
C PHE A 196 4.29 -2.48 24.26
N GLY A 197 4.63 -2.22 25.52
CA GLY A 197 5.63 -1.21 25.90
C GLY A 197 7.08 -1.62 25.70
N GLY A 198 7.32 -2.86 25.26
CA GLY A 198 8.59 -3.53 25.44
C GLY A 198 8.68 -4.22 26.81
N ASP A 199 9.70 -5.04 26.97
CA ASP A 199 10.12 -5.60 28.27
C ASP A 199 11.05 -4.63 29.01
#